data_AF-A0A7X9U815-F1
#
_entry.id   AF-A0A7X9U815-F1
#
_cell.length_a   1.000
_cell.length_b   1.000
_cell.length_c   1.000
_cell.angle_alpha   90.00
_cell.angle_beta   90.00
_cell.angle_gamma   90.00
#
_symmetry.space_group_name_H-M   'P 1'
#
loop_
_entity.id
_entity.type
_entity.pdbx_description
1 polymer ?
#
loop_
_entity_poly.entity_id
_entity_poly.type
_entity_poly.pdbx_seq_one_letter_code
_entity_poly.pdbx_strand_id
1 'polypeptide(L)'
;MRYFKYALILTYAALLSFKLFAQQEMMDHSHIPIAVPSDTTIPALSLKLLKDSMSGYNLILDTQRYDLSVPPEGAMNMQQMMSVTTNNDTGFLQGHAHLYINGVKIQRIYGHALHLPANLFKSGINTVSVTLNNHGHMYWTAQGKKIVATLYVNDQSKEFITYRFESFPSKVESTH
;
A
#
# COMPACT_ATOMS: atom_id res chain seq x y z
N MET A 1 -42.74 26.52 31.78
CA MET A 1 -41.27 26.61 31.57
C MET A 1 -40.49 25.33 31.97
N ARG A 2 -41.11 24.14 32.06
CA ARG A 2 -40.42 22.91 32.50
C ARG A 2 -40.24 21.86 31.40
N TYR A 3 -41.03 21.92 30.33
CA TYR A 3 -40.97 20.98 29.19
C TYR A 3 -39.95 21.35 28.10
N PHE A 4 -39.59 22.64 27.98
CA PHE A 4 -38.60 23.11 26.99
C PHE A 4 -37.18 22.58 27.27
N LYS A 5 -36.84 22.31 28.53
CA LYS A 5 -35.51 21.80 28.92
C LYS A 5 -35.33 20.32 28.54
N TYR A 6 -36.39 19.50 28.59
CA TYR A 6 -36.31 18.09 28.23
C TYR A 6 -36.27 17.87 26.71
N ALA A 7 -36.96 18.72 25.94
CA ALA A 7 -36.89 18.70 24.48
C ALA A 7 -35.49 19.03 23.95
N LEU A 8 -34.76 19.94 24.62
CA LEU A 8 -33.39 20.32 24.25
C LEU A 8 -32.35 19.24 24.57
N ILE A 9 -32.59 18.41 25.60
CA ILE A 9 -31.68 17.31 25.99
C ILE A 9 -31.84 16.12 25.04
N LEU A 10 -33.07 15.83 24.61
CA LEU A 10 -33.36 14.76 23.65
C LEU A 10 -32.78 15.05 22.25
N THR A 11 -32.77 16.32 21.81
CA THR A 11 -32.16 16.70 20.53
C THR A 11 -30.64 16.66 20.58
N TYR A 12 -30.01 17.05 21.70
CA TYR A 12 -28.57 16.90 21.89
C TYR A 12 -28.12 15.44 21.92
N ALA A 13 -28.89 14.55 22.57
CA ALA A 13 -28.60 13.12 22.59
C ALA A 13 -28.74 12.48 21.20
N ALA A 14 -29.74 12.89 20.41
CA ALA A 14 -29.90 12.45 19.02
C ALA A 14 -28.77 12.95 18.11
N LEU A 15 -28.33 14.20 18.26
CA LEU A 15 -27.19 14.76 17.51
C LEU A 15 -25.85 14.10 17.89
N LEU A 16 -25.67 13.69 19.16
CA LEU A 16 -24.50 12.91 19.59
C LEU A 16 -24.51 11.49 19.01
N SER A 17 -25.67 10.83 18.96
CA SER A 17 -25.77 9.49 18.36
C SER A 17 -25.58 9.55 16.84
N PHE A 18 -26.10 10.57 16.13
CA PHE A 18 -25.79 10.77 14.71
C PHE A 18 -24.28 10.98 14.43
N LYS A 19 -23.55 11.66 15.33
CA LYS A 19 -22.09 11.77 15.20
C LYS A 19 -21.34 10.47 15.49
N LEU A 20 -21.84 9.63 16.41
CA LEU A 20 -21.25 8.32 16.68
C LEU A 20 -21.44 7.32 15.52
N PHE A 21 -22.55 7.39 14.78
CA PHE A 21 -22.78 6.53 13.60
C PHE A 21 -22.11 7.02 12.32
N ALA A 22 -21.75 8.31 12.24
CA ALA A 22 -21.04 8.88 11.08
C ALA A 22 -19.53 8.59 11.08
N GLN A 23 -19.00 8.01 12.16
CA GLN A 23 -17.68 7.39 12.17
C GLN A 23 -17.85 5.90 11.88
N GLN A 24 -18.33 5.59 10.67
CA GLN A 24 -18.01 4.30 10.08
C GLN A 24 -16.49 4.32 9.94
N GLU A 25 -15.78 3.72 10.90
CA GLU A 25 -14.36 3.45 10.78
C GLU A 25 -14.18 2.80 9.40
N MET A 26 -13.48 3.50 8.50
CA MET A 26 -13.00 2.87 7.29
C MET A 26 -12.09 1.75 7.78
N MET A 27 -12.61 0.52 7.83
CA MET A 27 -11.87 -0.63 8.28
C MET A 27 -10.57 -0.69 7.47
N ASP A 28 -9.44 -0.50 8.14
CA ASP A 28 -8.14 -0.60 7.49
C ASP A 28 -7.84 -2.08 7.23
N HIS A 29 -8.30 -2.58 6.09
CA HIS A 29 -8.05 -3.94 5.63
C HIS A 29 -6.59 -4.17 5.22
N SER A 30 -5.70 -3.17 5.29
CA SER A 30 -4.29 -3.34 4.96
C SER A 30 -3.49 -4.21 5.92
N HIS A 31 -4.10 -4.60 7.05
CA HIS A 31 -3.52 -5.56 7.99
C HIS A 31 -3.97 -7.02 7.75
N ILE A 32 -4.84 -7.28 6.77
CA ILE A 32 -5.34 -8.62 6.51
C ILE A 32 -4.52 -9.28 5.39
N PRO A 33 -4.01 -10.51 5.57
CA PRO A 33 -3.35 -11.26 4.50
C PRO A 33 -4.35 -11.85 3.52
N ILE A 34 -3.97 -11.94 2.24
CA ILE A 34 -4.59 -12.81 1.25
C ILE A 34 -3.52 -13.72 0.64
N ALA A 35 -3.77 -15.02 0.60
CA ALA A 35 -2.81 -15.99 0.07
C ALA A 35 -2.85 -16.00 -1.46
N VAL A 36 -1.69 -16.03 -2.10
CA VAL A 36 -1.57 -16.35 -3.52
C VAL A 36 -2.15 -17.75 -3.73
N PRO A 37 -3.10 -17.94 -4.66
CA PRO A 37 -3.65 -19.26 -4.96
C PRO A 37 -2.55 -20.26 -5.36
N SER A 38 -2.71 -21.52 -4.98
CA SER A 38 -1.67 -22.55 -5.17
C SER A 38 -1.38 -22.88 -6.64
N ASP A 39 -2.31 -22.59 -7.53
CA ASP A 39 -2.23 -22.75 -8.98
C ASP A 39 -1.71 -21.50 -9.72
N THR A 40 -1.42 -20.42 -8.97
CA THR A 40 -0.95 -19.15 -9.53
C THR A 40 0.54 -18.99 -9.31
N THR A 41 1.26 -18.48 -10.32
CA THR A 41 2.69 -18.20 -10.15
C THR A 41 2.90 -17.02 -9.21
N ILE A 42 3.81 -17.16 -8.24
CA ILE A 42 4.05 -16.16 -7.20
C ILE A 42 4.51 -14.82 -7.83
N PRO A 43 3.83 -13.69 -7.49
CA PRO A 43 4.30 -12.35 -7.82
C PRO A 43 5.68 -12.06 -7.26
N ALA A 44 6.51 -11.33 -8.02
CA ALA A 44 7.77 -10.80 -7.53
C ALA A 44 7.75 -9.28 -7.48
N LEU A 45 8.52 -8.72 -6.54
CA LEU A 45 8.67 -7.29 -6.32
C LEU A 45 10.11 -6.96 -5.92
N SER A 46 10.74 -6.06 -6.68
CA SER A 46 12.01 -5.42 -6.34
C SER A 46 11.91 -3.91 -6.50
N LEU A 47 12.76 -3.15 -5.80
CA LEU A 47 12.72 -1.68 -5.80
C LEU A 47 14.01 -1.04 -6.29
N LYS A 48 13.93 0.06 -7.02
CA LYS A 48 15.06 0.98 -7.20
C LYS A 48 14.68 2.34 -6.66
N LEU A 49 15.61 3.02 -6.01
CA LEU A 49 15.42 4.38 -5.55
C LEU A 49 16.59 5.21 -6.04
N LEU A 50 16.29 6.21 -6.86
CA LEU A 50 17.27 7.10 -7.45
C LEU A 50 17.11 8.48 -6.81
N LYS A 51 18.23 9.15 -6.51
CA LYS A 51 18.18 10.59 -6.19
C LYS A 51 17.69 11.33 -7.42
N ASP A 52 16.69 12.18 -7.25
CA ASP A 52 16.22 13.06 -8.32
C ASP A 52 17.16 14.27 -8.43
N SER A 53 17.45 14.72 -9.66
CA SER A 53 18.38 15.83 -9.89
C SER A 53 17.81 17.19 -9.46
N MET A 54 16.49 17.31 -9.35
CA MET A 54 15.81 18.53 -8.94
C MET A 54 15.51 18.53 -7.44
N SER A 55 14.79 17.50 -6.95
CA SER A 55 14.46 17.38 -5.53
C SER A 55 13.94 15.99 -5.18
N GLY A 56 14.30 15.43 -4.02
CA GLY A 56 13.71 14.16 -3.57
C GLY A 56 14.24 12.95 -4.34
N TYR A 57 13.38 11.98 -4.61
CA TYR A 57 13.78 10.67 -5.08
C TYR A 57 12.79 10.08 -6.08
N ASN A 58 13.26 9.28 -7.03
CA ASN A 58 12.43 8.51 -7.95
C ASN A 58 12.43 7.06 -7.52
N LEU A 59 11.27 6.58 -7.06
CA LEU A 59 11.03 5.19 -6.72
C LEU A 59 10.54 4.45 -7.96
N ILE A 60 11.17 3.31 -8.26
CA ILE A 60 10.80 2.42 -9.35
C ILE A 60 10.48 1.05 -8.76
N LEU A 61 9.31 0.52 -9.09
CA LEU A 61 8.82 -0.80 -8.73
C LEU A 61 9.01 -1.73 -9.93
N ASP A 62 9.85 -2.75 -9.77
CA ASP A 62 9.93 -3.87 -10.70
C ASP A 62 9.02 -4.99 -10.18
N THR A 63 7.86 -5.13 -10.81
CA THR A 63 6.89 -6.19 -10.52
C THR A 63 6.91 -7.23 -11.62
N GLN A 64 6.87 -8.51 -11.26
CA GLN A 64 6.65 -9.59 -12.22
C GLN A 64 5.46 -10.43 -11.80
N ARG A 65 4.67 -10.87 -12.78
CA ARG A 65 3.46 -11.70 -12.55
C ARG A 65 2.45 -11.02 -11.63
N TYR A 66 2.37 -9.70 -11.77
CA TYR A 66 1.46 -8.85 -11.00
C TYR A 66 1.11 -7.62 -11.81
N ASP A 67 -0.19 -7.34 -11.92
CA ASP A 67 -0.70 -6.20 -12.65
C ASP A 67 -1.11 -5.10 -11.66
N LEU A 68 -0.37 -4.00 -11.69
CA LEU A 68 -0.73 -2.78 -10.95
C LEU A 68 -1.90 -2.11 -11.69
N SER A 69 -3.08 -2.12 -11.07
CA SER A 69 -4.32 -1.60 -11.63
C SER A 69 -5.21 -0.96 -10.56
N VAL A 70 -6.00 0.02 -10.99
CA VAL A 70 -7.10 0.55 -10.19
C VAL A 70 -8.29 -0.43 -10.24
N PRO A 71 -9.07 -0.59 -9.15
CA PRO A 71 -10.32 -1.32 -9.24
C PRO A 71 -11.24 -0.63 -10.26
N PRO A 72 -11.97 -1.37 -11.13
CA PRO A 72 -12.86 -0.75 -12.09
C PRO A 72 -13.99 0.00 -11.39
N GLU A 73 -14.24 1.24 -11.82
CA GLU A 73 -15.23 2.13 -11.20
C GLU A 73 -16.64 1.52 -11.27
N GLY A 74 -17.28 1.39 -10.11
CA GLY A 74 -18.65 0.88 -9.99
C GLY A 74 -18.86 -0.60 -10.32
N ALA A 75 -17.82 -1.34 -10.72
CA ALA A 75 -17.96 -2.74 -11.15
C ALA A 75 -17.74 -3.77 -10.03
N MET A 76 -17.13 -3.36 -8.92
CA MET A 76 -16.81 -4.26 -7.80
C MET A 76 -17.44 -3.77 -6.50
N ASN A 77 -18.15 -4.65 -5.81
CA ASN A 77 -18.52 -4.45 -4.41
C ASN A 77 -17.35 -4.77 -3.47
N MET A 78 -17.51 -4.52 -2.18
CA MET A 78 -16.44 -4.75 -1.20
C MET A 78 -15.97 -6.20 -1.13
N GLN A 79 -16.89 -7.17 -1.18
CA GLN A 79 -16.56 -8.59 -1.16
C GLN A 79 -15.71 -8.98 -2.38
N GLN A 80 -16.04 -8.44 -3.55
CA GLN A 80 -15.28 -8.65 -4.79
C GLN A 80 -13.90 -8.01 -4.72
N MET A 81 -13.78 -6.79 -4.17
CA MET A 81 -12.48 -6.13 -3.97
C MET A 81 -11.58 -6.92 -3.01
N MET A 82 -12.15 -7.50 -1.95
CA MET A 82 -11.43 -8.34 -0.98
C MET A 82 -11.12 -9.75 -1.49
N SER A 83 -11.63 -10.14 -2.67
CA SER A 83 -11.38 -11.46 -3.24
C SER A 83 -10.14 -11.46 -4.14
N VAL A 84 -9.71 -12.66 -4.55
CA VAL A 84 -8.68 -12.82 -5.59
C VAL A 84 -9.22 -12.21 -6.88
N THR A 85 -8.39 -11.40 -7.55
CA THR A 85 -8.71 -10.85 -8.86
C THR A 85 -7.52 -11.07 -9.78
N THR A 86 -7.78 -11.52 -11.01
CA THR A 86 -6.78 -11.75 -12.06
C THR A 86 -7.07 -10.89 -13.27
N ASN A 87 -6.04 -10.52 -14.01
CA ASN A 87 -6.19 -9.96 -15.35
C ASN A 87 -6.48 -11.08 -16.34
N ASN A 88 -7.51 -10.91 -17.18
CA ASN A 88 -7.95 -11.92 -18.14
C ASN A 88 -6.93 -12.16 -19.27
N ASP A 89 -6.13 -11.15 -19.61
CA ASP A 89 -5.19 -11.21 -20.74
C ASP A 89 -3.88 -11.90 -20.34
N THR A 90 -3.38 -11.59 -19.13
CA THR A 90 -2.09 -12.09 -18.63
C THR A 90 -2.22 -13.31 -17.71
N GLY A 91 -3.40 -13.49 -17.10
CA GLY A 91 -3.63 -14.44 -16.01
C GLY A 91 -2.95 -14.03 -14.68
N PHE A 92 -2.35 -12.85 -14.60
CA PHE A 92 -1.66 -12.40 -13.39
C PHE A 92 -2.64 -11.88 -12.35
N LEU A 93 -2.24 -11.96 -11.08
CA LEU A 93 -2.96 -11.30 -9.99
C LEU A 93 -2.96 -9.79 -10.22
N GLN A 94 -4.07 -9.13 -9.90
CA GLN A 94 -4.21 -7.68 -10.03
C GLN A 94 -4.50 -6.97 -8.71
N GLY A 95 -4.19 -5.69 -8.66
CA GLY A 95 -4.36 -4.84 -7.48
C GLY A 95 -3.37 -3.68 -7.48
N HIS A 96 -2.90 -3.25 -6.32
CA HIS A 96 -2.04 -2.09 -6.20
C HIS A 96 -0.97 -2.29 -5.12
N ALA A 97 0.03 -1.43 -5.09
CA ALA A 97 1.04 -1.47 -4.04
C ALA A 97 0.74 -0.43 -2.95
N HIS A 98 1.17 -0.68 -1.72
CA HIS A 98 1.18 0.34 -0.66
C HIS A 98 2.62 0.76 -0.38
N LEU A 99 2.86 2.07 -0.38
CA LEU A 99 4.15 2.67 -0.01
C LEU A 99 4.17 3.05 1.47
N TYR A 100 5.26 2.70 2.13
CA TYR A 100 5.58 3.13 3.47
C TYR A 100 6.96 3.77 3.50
N ILE A 101 7.09 4.90 4.19
CA ILE A 101 8.39 5.53 4.48
C ILE A 101 8.53 5.62 6.00
N ASN A 102 9.61 5.08 6.54
CA ASN A 102 9.85 5.03 7.99
C ASN A 102 8.70 4.37 8.78
N GLY A 103 8.06 3.36 8.17
CA GLY A 103 6.90 2.66 8.74
C GLY A 103 5.57 3.40 8.61
N VAL A 104 5.56 4.64 8.13
CA VAL A 104 4.34 5.43 7.91
C VAL A 104 3.81 5.17 6.49
N LYS A 105 2.53 4.82 6.38
CA LYS A 105 1.85 4.63 5.08
C LYS A 105 1.72 5.97 4.37
N ILE A 106 2.23 6.05 3.15
CA ILE A 106 2.26 7.28 2.34
C ILE A 106 1.13 7.29 1.32
N GLN A 107 1.05 6.26 0.47
CA GLN A 107 0.05 6.20 -0.60
C GLN A 107 -0.14 4.79 -1.17
N ARG A 108 -1.18 4.66 -2.00
CA ARG A 108 -1.36 3.56 -2.96
C ARG A 108 -0.52 3.84 -4.22
N ILE A 109 -0.04 2.80 -4.88
CA ILE A 109 0.73 2.88 -6.12
C ILE A 109 0.04 2.01 -7.18
N TYR A 110 -0.29 2.62 -8.32
CA TYR A 110 -0.90 1.96 -9.48
C TYR A 110 0.02 1.89 -10.70
N GLY A 111 1.26 2.38 -10.58
CA GLY A 111 2.22 2.40 -11.68
C GLY A 111 3.63 2.06 -11.22
N HIS A 112 4.56 1.93 -12.17
CA HIS A 112 5.91 1.42 -11.89
C HIS A 112 6.90 2.48 -11.44
N ALA A 113 6.62 3.77 -11.61
CA ALA A 113 7.52 4.84 -11.21
C ALA A 113 6.75 5.98 -10.55
N LEU A 114 7.32 6.54 -9.48
CA LEU A 114 6.75 7.68 -8.79
C LEU A 114 7.84 8.54 -8.15
N HIS A 115 7.55 9.83 -8.09
CA HIS A 115 8.38 10.80 -7.40
C HIS A 115 8.03 10.86 -5.91
N LEU A 116 9.06 10.86 -5.06
CA LEU A 116 8.98 10.95 -3.61
C LEU A 116 9.60 12.27 -3.15
N PRO A 117 8.79 13.21 -2.64
CA PRO A 117 9.29 14.45 -2.06
C PRO A 117 10.31 14.23 -0.95
N ALA A 118 11.37 15.05 -0.92
CA ALA A 118 12.45 14.93 0.07
C ALA A 118 11.97 15.08 1.52
N ASN A 119 10.89 15.83 1.76
CA ASN A 119 10.32 16.04 3.09
C ASN A 119 9.69 14.78 3.71
N LEU A 120 9.52 13.70 2.94
CA LEU A 120 9.13 12.39 3.46
C LEU A 120 10.29 11.68 4.20
N PHE A 121 11.52 12.16 4.02
CA PHE A 121 12.73 11.57 4.58
C PHE A 121 13.29 12.45 5.70
N LYS A 122 13.85 11.79 6.72
CA LYS A 122 14.61 12.44 7.80
C LYS A 122 16.11 12.36 7.51
N SER A 123 16.91 13.13 8.23
CA SER A 123 18.37 12.96 8.20
C SER A 123 18.78 11.58 8.72
N GLY A 124 19.78 10.97 8.09
CA GLY A 124 20.31 9.64 8.46
C GLY A 124 19.52 8.50 7.83
N ILE A 125 19.34 7.40 8.58
CA ILE A 125 18.75 6.17 8.04
C ILE A 125 17.23 6.30 7.89
N ASN A 126 16.75 6.02 6.68
CA ASN A 126 15.34 5.91 6.33
C ASN A 126 15.03 4.54 5.76
N THR A 127 13.76 4.14 5.85
CA THR A 127 13.25 2.94 5.17
C THR A 127 12.22 3.32 4.13
N VAL A 128 12.29 2.69 2.95
CA VAL A 128 11.27 2.75 1.90
C VAL A 128 10.77 1.33 1.70
N SER A 129 9.53 1.04 2.08
CA SER A 129 8.92 -0.29 1.96
C SER A 129 7.70 -0.27 1.05
N VAL A 130 7.56 -1.30 0.23
CA VAL A 130 6.42 -1.50 -0.65
C VAL A 130 5.87 -2.90 -0.46
N THR A 131 4.55 -3.01 -0.33
CA THR A 131 3.82 -4.28 -0.32
C THR A 131 2.94 -4.39 -1.56
N LEU A 132 2.72 -5.60 -2.09
CA LEU A 132 1.67 -5.84 -3.08
C LEU A 132 0.35 -6.16 -2.37
N ASN A 133 -0.76 -5.57 -2.85
CA ASN A 133 -2.06 -5.62 -2.19
C ASN A 133 -3.20 -5.83 -3.21
N ASN A 134 -4.22 -6.62 -2.88
CA ASN A 134 -5.42 -6.70 -3.72
C ASN A 134 -6.23 -5.38 -3.70
N HIS A 135 -7.30 -5.31 -4.49
CA HIS A 135 -8.16 -4.12 -4.54
C HIS A 135 -8.79 -3.77 -3.18
N GLY A 136 -9.05 -4.77 -2.32
CA GLY A 136 -9.54 -4.64 -0.96
C GLY A 136 -8.45 -4.34 0.08
N HIS A 137 -7.28 -3.84 -0.35
CA HIS A 137 -6.14 -3.43 0.48
C HIS A 137 -5.40 -4.57 1.21
N MET A 138 -5.84 -5.83 1.11
CA MET A 138 -5.21 -6.98 1.75
C MET A 138 -3.84 -7.26 1.13
N TYR A 139 -2.81 -7.52 1.93
CA TYR A 139 -1.47 -7.79 1.39
C TYR A 139 -1.35 -9.23 0.91
N TRP A 140 -0.69 -9.42 -0.24
CA TRP A 140 -0.42 -10.75 -0.76
C TRP A 140 0.60 -11.50 0.09
N THR A 141 0.34 -12.79 0.29
CA THR A 141 1.27 -13.72 0.95
C THR A 141 1.51 -14.93 0.07
N ALA A 142 2.74 -15.41 0.03
CA ALA A 142 3.11 -16.68 -0.57
C ALA A 142 4.04 -17.42 0.39
N GLN A 143 3.90 -18.75 0.50
CA GLN A 143 4.75 -19.56 1.38
C GLN A 143 4.80 -19.02 2.83
N GLY A 144 3.67 -18.50 3.34
CA GLY A 144 3.56 -17.90 4.68
C GLY A 144 4.24 -16.53 4.84
N LYS A 145 4.80 -15.93 3.78
CA LYS A 145 5.51 -14.65 3.81
C LYS A 145 4.77 -13.58 3.00
N LYS A 146 4.73 -12.35 3.52
CA LYS A 146 4.22 -11.18 2.79
C LYS A 146 5.10 -10.90 1.57
N ILE A 147 4.49 -10.51 0.45
CA ILE A 147 5.22 -9.99 -0.71
C ILE A 147 5.57 -8.53 -0.46
N VAL A 148 6.82 -8.29 -0.07
CA VAL A 148 7.34 -6.98 0.37
C VAL A 148 8.78 -6.78 -0.10
N ALA A 149 9.11 -5.53 -0.44
CA ALA A 149 10.46 -5.08 -0.69
C ALA A 149 10.75 -3.82 0.14
N THR A 150 11.94 -3.75 0.73
CA THR A 150 12.38 -2.66 1.61
C THR A 150 13.79 -2.23 1.26
N LEU A 151 13.99 -0.92 1.08
CA LEU A 151 15.29 -0.28 0.97
C LEU A 151 15.61 0.47 2.26
N TYR A 152 16.85 0.34 2.73
CA TYR A 152 17.41 1.16 3.80
C TYR A 152 18.33 2.17 3.17
N VAL A 153 18.00 3.44 3.29
CA VAL A 153 18.71 4.51 2.60
C VAL A 153 19.26 5.53 3.59
N ASN A 154 20.44 6.03 3.30
CA ASN A 154 21.08 7.07 4.08
C ASN A 154 21.77 8.03 3.10
N ASP A 155 21.36 9.28 3.10
CA ASP A 155 21.90 10.31 2.21
C ASP A 155 23.28 10.80 2.64
N GLN A 156 23.70 10.47 3.86
CA GLN A 156 25.00 10.80 4.45
C GLN A 156 26.05 9.67 4.31
N SER A 157 25.67 8.49 3.80
CA SER A 157 26.61 7.40 3.55
C SER A 157 27.17 7.43 2.13
N LYS A 158 28.34 6.79 1.96
CA LYS A 158 28.99 6.62 0.64
C LYS A 158 28.06 5.91 -0.35
N GLU A 159 27.47 4.80 0.10
CA GLU A 159 26.42 4.08 -0.64
C GLU A 159 25.07 4.62 -0.20
N PHE A 160 24.27 5.14 -1.15
CA PHE A 160 22.96 5.70 -0.82
C PHE A 160 21.98 4.63 -0.31
N ILE A 161 21.95 3.47 -0.96
CA ILE A 161 21.21 2.29 -0.51
C ILE A 161 22.16 1.43 0.32
N THR A 162 21.94 1.40 1.63
CA THR A 162 22.82 0.70 2.59
C THR A 162 22.44 -0.78 2.77
N TYR A 163 21.14 -1.11 2.67
CA TYR A 163 20.66 -2.47 2.75
C TYR A 163 19.36 -2.64 1.94
N ARG A 164 19.11 -3.87 1.50
CA ARG A 164 17.94 -4.28 0.73
C ARG A 164 17.38 -5.57 1.31
N PHE A 165 16.07 -5.61 1.47
CA PHE A 165 15.33 -6.82 1.79
C PHE A 165 14.20 -7.01 0.79
N GLU A 166 14.10 -8.19 0.20
CA GLU A 166 13.05 -8.54 -0.77
C GLU A 166 12.60 -9.97 -0.48
N SER A 167 11.31 -10.17 -0.18
CA SER A 167 10.79 -11.50 0.14
C SER A 167 10.70 -12.40 -1.10
N PHE A 168 10.41 -11.81 -2.26
CA PHE A 168 10.25 -12.46 -3.57
C PHE A 168 10.83 -11.52 -4.65
N PRO A 169 12.15 -11.53 -4.87
CA PRO A 169 12.81 -10.58 -5.78
C PRO A 169 12.43 -10.85 -7.24
N SER A 170 12.41 -9.78 -8.05
CA SER A 170 12.31 -9.89 -9.51
C SER A 170 13.61 -10.47 -10.08
N LYS A 171 13.53 -11.07 -11.27
CA LYS A 171 14.70 -11.68 -11.95
C LYS A 171 15.59 -10.70 -12.71
N VAL A 172 15.35 -9.39 -12.62
CA VAL A 172 16.16 -8.41 -13.38
C VAL A 172 17.52 -8.26 -12.68
N GLU A 173 18.59 -8.57 -13.40
CA GLU A 173 19.98 -8.43 -12.93
C GLU A 173 20.20 -7.02 -12.34
N SER A 174 20.74 -7.00 -11.13
CA SER A 174 21.25 -5.77 -10.51
C SER A 174 22.46 -5.30 -11.32
N THR A 175 22.23 -4.46 -12.33
CA THR A 175 23.29 -3.64 -12.89
C THR A 175 23.71 -2.65 -11.81
N HIS A 176 24.87 -2.94 -11.22
CA HIS A 176 25.62 -2.07 -10.32
C HIS A 176 26.08 -0.81 -11.05
#